data_AF-A0A410RUR0-F1
#
_entry.id   AF-A0A410RUR0-F1
#
_cell.length_a   1.000
_cell.length_b   1.000
_cell.length_c   1.000
_cell.angle_alpha   90.00
_cell.angle_beta   90.00
_cell.angle_gamma   90.00
#
_symmetry.space_group_name_H-M   'P 1'
#
loop_
_entity.id
_entity.type
_entity.pdbx_description
1 polymer ?
#
loop_
_entity_poly.entity_id
_entity_poly.type
_entity_poly.pdbx_seq_one_letter_code
_entity_poly.pdbx_strand_id
1 'polypeptide(L)'
;MTSDDWRKVIDLGLALANGADLPQDPEMPELLRRMAPEVGLSRADANAALASAADTASLVREIHRRTREGTYRLGRAFGASDSLKMSGDRAGARKVLEDAMAAEVVPLYRAQLQAYLDHVDEPDDT
;
A
#
# COMPACT_ATOMS: atom_id res chain seq x y z
N MET A 1 2.64 2.28 14.58
CA MET A 1 2.02 1.07 14.01
C MET A 1 3.02 -0.06 14.11
N THR A 2 2.61 -1.23 14.58
CA THR A 2 3.47 -2.43 14.66
C THR A 2 3.25 -3.34 13.45
N SER A 3 4.19 -4.27 13.18
CA SER A 3 4.01 -5.28 12.13
C SER A 3 2.78 -6.16 12.38
N ASP A 4 2.49 -6.46 13.64
CA ASP A 4 1.32 -7.24 14.04
C ASP A 4 0.00 -6.49 13.80
N ASP A 5 -0.04 -5.18 14.05
CA ASP A 5 -1.20 -4.35 13.74
C ASP A 5 -1.53 -4.39 12.24
N TRP A 6 -0.51 -4.26 11.38
CA TRP A 6 -0.68 -4.36 9.92
C TRP A 6 -1.22 -5.72 9.51
N ARG A 7 -0.59 -6.80 9.99
CA ARG A 7 -1.00 -8.17 9.69
C ARG A 7 -2.45 -8.42 10.10
N LYS A 8 -2.85 -7.98 11.29
CA LYS A 8 -4.24 -8.11 11.79
C LYS A 8 -5.25 -7.49 10.83
N VAL A 9 -5.01 -6.27 10.33
CA VAL A 9 -5.96 -5.59 9.42
C VAL A 9 -5.96 -6.23 8.02
N ILE A 10 -4.80 -6.65 7.52
CA ILE A 10 -4.68 -7.35 6.23
C ILE A 10 -5.43 -8.69 6.28
N ASP A 11 -5.19 -9.49 7.31
CA ASP A 11 -5.84 -10.79 7.50
C ASP A 11 -7.35 -10.64 7.63
N LEU A 12 -7.82 -9.60 8.35
CA LEU A 12 -9.23 -9.28 8.45
C LEU A 12 -9.81 -8.89 7.09
N GLY A 13 -9.14 -8.05 6.31
CA GLY A 13 -9.62 -7.67 4.98
C GLY A 13 -9.68 -8.85 4.01
N LEU A 14 -8.74 -9.79 4.10
CA LEU A 14 -8.81 -11.05 3.38
C LEU A 14 -10.01 -11.89 3.81
N ALA A 15 -10.26 -12.03 5.12
CA ALA A 15 -11.42 -12.74 5.63
C ALA A 15 -12.74 -12.11 5.14
N LEU A 16 -12.88 -10.79 5.21
CA LEU A 16 -14.04 -10.05 4.72
C LEU A 16 -14.24 -10.15 3.19
N ALA A 17 -13.14 -10.30 2.44
CA ALA A 17 -13.20 -10.58 1.00
C ALA A 17 -13.66 -12.02 0.70
N ASN A 18 -13.41 -12.95 1.61
CA ASN A 18 -13.87 -14.34 1.55
C ASN A 18 -15.25 -14.57 2.18
N GLY A 19 -15.98 -13.49 2.50
CA GLY A 19 -17.35 -13.56 3.01
C GLY A 19 -17.49 -13.74 4.52
N ALA A 20 -16.41 -13.54 5.30
CA ALA A 20 -16.53 -13.47 6.75
C ALA A 20 -17.26 -12.20 7.20
N ASP A 21 -17.89 -12.26 8.37
CA ASP A 21 -18.47 -11.11 9.04
C ASP A 21 -17.41 -10.29 9.78
N LEU A 22 -17.73 -9.02 10.03
CA LEU A 22 -16.89 -8.14 10.84
C LEU A 22 -16.90 -8.59 12.31
N PRO A 23 -15.74 -8.88 12.93
CA PRO A 23 -15.70 -9.32 14.32
C PRO A 23 -16.09 -8.19 15.27
N GLN A 24 -16.66 -8.56 16.42
CA GLN A 24 -16.94 -7.62 17.50
C GLN A 24 -15.66 -7.44 18.34
N ASP A 25 -14.79 -6.54 17.89
CA ASP A 25 -13.53 -6.20 18.56
C ASP A 25 -13.54 -4.72 19.00
N PRO A 26 -13.52 -4.43 20.32
CA PRO A 26 -13.58 -3.06 20.84
C PRO A 26 -12.33 -2.22 20.51
N GLU A 27 -11.20 -2.84 20.18
CA GLU A 27 -9.96 -2.14 19.82
C GLU A 27 -9.88 -1.82 18.33
N MET A 28 -10.71 -2.47 17.50
CA MET A 28 -10.69 -2.32 16.05
C MET A 28 -10.91 -0.88 15.58
N PRO A 29 -11.84 -0.08 16.13
CA PRO A 29 -12.04 1.29 15.69
C PRO A 29 -10.77 2.12 15.80
N GLU A 30 -10.03 1.98 16.90
CA GLU A 30 -8.79 2.72 17.10
C GLU A 30 -7.66 2.22 16.20
N LEU A 31 -7.58 0.91 16.00
CA LEU A 31 -6.66 0.32 15.04
C LEU A 31 -6.89 0.88 13.63
N LEU A 32 -8.14 0.93 13.16
CA LEU A 32 -8.49 1.41 11.82
C LEU A 32 -8.23 2.92 11.66
N ARG A 33 -8.46 3.74 12.69
CA ARG A 33 -8.11 5.17 12.67
C ARG A 33 -6.61 5.42 12.51
N ARG A 34 -5.78 4.59 13.15
CA ARG A 34 -4.31 4.67 13.04
C ARG A 34 -3.82 4.13 11.70
N MET A 35 -4.49 3.12 11.17
CA MET A 35 -4.14 2.44 9.91
C MET A 35 -4.49 3.27 8.67
N ALA A 36 -5.62 3.97 8.67
CA ALA A 36 -6.08 4.77 7.53
C ALA A 36 -5.01 5.69 6.90
N PRO A 37 -4.32 6.57 7.65
CA PRO A 37 -3.31 7.45 7.06
C PRO A 37 -2.11 6.71 6.47
N GLU A 38 -1.76 5.54 7.02
CA GLU A 38 -0.64 4.73 6.51
C GLU A 38 -0.92 4.16 5.11
N VAL A 39 -2.20 4.03 4.72
CA VAL A 39 -2.61 3.62 3.37
C VAL A 39 -3.20 4.78 2.56
N GLY A 40 -2.93 6.02 2.95
CA GLY A 40 -3.36 7.21 2.21
C GLY A 40 -4.85 7.51 2.30
N LEU A 41 -5.53 7.04 3.35
CA LEU A 41 -6.90 7.43 3.70
C LEU A 41 -6.85 8.51 4.78
N SER A 42 -7.81 9.44 4.77
CA SER A 42 -7.85 10.46 5.82
C SER A 42 -8.40 9.88 7.13
N ARG A 43 -8.00 10.46 8.26
CA ARG A 43 -8.61 10.14 9.56
C ARG A 43 -10.09 10.49 9.62
N ALA A 44 -10.53 11.50 8.86
CA ALA A 44 -11.92 11.91 8.78
C ALA A 44 -12.77 10.84 8.08
N ASP A 45 -12.30 10.32 6.94
CA ASP A 45 -12.97 9.22 6.21
C ASP A 45 -13.06 7.96 7.08
N ALA A 46 -11.97 7.64 7.78
CA ALA A 46 -11.95 6.52 8.72
C ALA A 46 -12.99 6.70 9.84
N ASN A 47 -13.06 7.88 10.46
CA ASN A 47 -14.04 8.17 11.50
C ASN A 47 -15.48 8.08 10.99
N ALA A 48 -15.76 8.57 9.78
CA ALA A 48 -17.07 8.48 9.17
C ALA A 48 -17.47 7.01 8.93
N ALA A 49 -16.54 6.20 8.42
CA ALA A 49 -16.79 4.78 8.16
C ALA A 49 -17.01 3.94 9.43
N LEU A 50 -16.51 4.39 10.59
CA LEU A 50 -16.73 3.72 11.87
C LEU A 50 -18.15 3.89 12.44
N ALA A 51 -19.01 4.68 11.78
CA ALA A 51 -20.38 4.90 12.22
C ALA A 51 -21.30 3.67 12.04
N SER A 52 -20.95 2.75 11.13
CA SER A 52 -21.74 1.55 10.86
C SER A 52 -20.86 0.33 10.61
N ALA A 53 -21.38 -0.87 10.87
CA ALA A 53 -20.66 -2.11 10.61
C ALA A 53 -20.38 -2.31 9.10
N ALA A 54 -21.32 -1.91 8.24
CA ALA A 54 -21.18 -2.01 6.79
C ALA A 54 -20.05 -1.10 6.27
N ASP A 55 -20.00 0.15 6.73
CA ASP A 55 -18.97 1.10 6.33
C ASP A 55 -17.61 0.73 6.94
N THR A 56 -17.59 0.18 8.16
CA THR A 56 -16.37 -0.34 8.78
C THR A 56 -15.81 -1.49 7.96
N ALA A 57 -16.65 -2.43 7.52
CA ALA A 57 -16.22 -3.51 6.64
C ALA A 57 -15.68 -2.99 5.30
N SER A 58 -16.30 -1.93 4.74
CA SER A 58 -15.81 -1.27 3.53
C SER A 58 -14.44 -0.61 3.74
N LEU A 59 -14.22 0.05 4.88
CA LEU A 59 -12.92 0.63 5.25
C LEU A 59 -11.84 -0.45 5.32
N VAL A 60 -12.11 -1.57 5.99
CA VAL A 60 -11.15 -2.67 6.10
C VAL A 60 -10.81 -3.25 4.72
N ARG A 61 -11.82 -3.45 3.86
CA ARG A 61 -11.60 -3.94 2.49
C ARG A 61 -10.75 -2.97 1.69
N GLU A 62 -10.96 -1.66 1.84
CA GLU A 62 -10.17 -0.64 1.14
C GLU A 62 -8.72 -0.62 1.61
N ILE A 63 -8.48 -0.72 2.92
CA ILE A 63 -7.12 -0.83 3.49
C ILE A 63 -6.41 -2.05 2.91
N HIS A 64 -7.06 -3.21 2.92
CA HIS A 64 -6.52 -4.44 2.36
C HIS A 64 -6.25 -4.32 0.85
N ARG A 65 -7.19 -3.74 0.09
CA ARG A 65 -7.06 -3.53 -1.35
C ARG A 65 -5.84 -2.66 -1.68
N ARG A 66 -5.69 -1.50 -1.03
CA ARG A 66 -4.55 -0.59 -1.27
C ARG A 66 -3.21 -1.24 -0.93
N THR A 67 -3.16 -2.00 0.17
CA THR A 67 -1.96 -2.74 0.57
C THR A 67 -1.57 -3.81 -0.47
N ARG A 68 -2.55 -4.59 -0.93
CA ARG A 68 -2.34 -5.64 -1.93
C ARG A 68 -1.92 -5.08 -3.28
N GLU A 69 -2.64 -4.08 -3.78
CA GLU A 69 -2.34 -3.44 -5.06
C GLU A 69 -0.98 -2.74 -5.03
N GLY A 70 -0.66 -2.05 -3.93
CA GLY A 70 0.62 -1.39 -3.75
C GLY A 70 1.79 -2.38 -3.75
N THR A 71 1.70 -3.46 -2.97
CA THR A 71 2.71 -4.53 -2.99
C THR A 71 2.92 -5.10 -4.39
N TYR A 72 1.83 -5.37 -5.13
CA TYR A 72 1.92 -5.86 -6.51
C TYR A 72 2.59 -4.85 -7.44
N ARG A 73 2.20 -3.57 -7.33
CA ARG A 73 2.75 -2.47 -8.12
C ARG A 73 4.25 -2.31 -7.90
N LEU A 74 4.70 -2.33 -6.64
CA LEU A 74 6.11 -2.27 -6.29
C LEU A 74 6.91 -3.40 -6.93
N GLY A 75 6.50 -4.65 -6.72
CA GLY A 75 7.21 -5.79 -7.28
C GLY A 75 7.30 -5.75 -8.80
N ARG A 76 6.22 -5.32 -9.48
CA ARG A 76 6.22 -5.15 -10.94
C ARG A 76 7.14 -4.02 -11.41
N ALA A 77 7.12 -2.88 -10.73
CA ALA A 77 7.91 -1.71 -11.10
C ALA A 77 9.41 -1.95 -10.89
N PHE A 78 9.79 -2.52 -9.75
CA PHE A 78 11.19 -2.86 -9.44
C PHE A 78 11.75 -3.87 -10.44
N GLY A 79 11.06 -5.00 -10.67
CA GLY A 79 11.54 -6.01 -11.61
C GLY A 79 11.63 -5.50 -13.06
N ALA A 80 10.70 -4.64 -13.48
CA ALA A 80 10.76 -4.00 -14.80
C ALA A 80 11.94 -3.02 -14.89
N SER A 81 12.16 -2.21 -13.85
CA SER A 81 13.26 -1.25 -13.77
C SER A 81 14.62 -1.95 -13.84
N ASP A 82 14.83 -3.01 -13.05
CA ASP A 82 16.05 -3.81 -13.08
C ASP A 82 16.32 -4.38 -14.47
N SER A 83 15.30 -4.95 -15.10
CA SER A 83 15.42 -5.53 -16.45
C SER A 83 15.83 -4.49 -17.50
N LEU A 84 15.24 -3.30 -17.42
CA LEU A 84 15.56 -2.19 -18.33
C LEU A 84 16.97 -1.66 -18.09
N LYS A 85 17.37 -1.47 -16.82
CA LYS A 85 18.74 -1.06 -16.45
C LYS A 85 19.78 -2.06 -16.95
N MET A 86 19.56 -3.36 -16.77
CA MET A 86 20.45 -4.42 -17.28
C MET A 86 20.58 -4.42 -18.80
N SER A 87 19.56 -3.98 -19.53
CA SER A 87 19.59 -3.86 -20.99
C SER A 87 20.21 -2.53 -21.49
N GLY A 88 20.61 -1.65 -20.57
CA GLY A 88 21.13 -0.31 -20.87
C GLY A 88 20.05 0.76 -21.05
N ASP A 89 18.77 0.43 -20.95
CA ASP A 89 17.66 1.38 -21.04
C ASP A 89 17.34 2.01 -19.68
N ARG A 90 18.23 2.92 -19.26
CA ARG A 90 18.08 3.64 -17.99
C ARG A 90 16.88 4.59 -17.99
N ALA A 91 16.56 5.19 -19.14
CA ALA A 91 15.40 6.07 -19.27
C ALA A 91 14.09 5.28 -19.09
N GLY A 92 13.98 4.09 -19.69
CA GLY A 92 12.89 3.17 -19.46
C GLY A 92 12.79 2.72 -18.00
N ALA A 93 13.92 2.40 -17.38
CA ALA A 93 13.97 1.99 -15.96
C ALA A 93 13.37 3.07 -15.03
N ARG A 94 13.74 4.34 -15.23
CA ARG A 94 13.14 5.46 -14.50
C ARG A 94 11.64 5.56 -14.74
N LYS A 95 11.24 5.51 -16.02
CA LYS A 95 9.85 5.74 -16.42
C LYS A 95 8.88 4.77 -15.75
N VAL A 96 9.24 3.49 -15.64
CA VAL A 96 8.34 2.51 -14.99
C VAL A 96 8.13 2.78 -13.50
N LEU A 97 9.14 3.33 -12.81
CA LEU A 97 9.05 3.72 -11.40
C LEU A 97 8.23 5.02 -11.24
N GLU A 98 8.44 6.00 -12.11
CA GLU A 98 7.67 7.25 -12.13
C GLU A 98 6.18 6.98 -12.41
N ASP A 99 5.87 6.13 -13.39
CA ASP A 99 4.49 5.71 -13.71
C ASP A 99 3.84 4.95 -12.55
N ALA A 100 4.59 4.07 -11.87
CA ALA A 100 4.12 3.40 -10.66
C ALA A 100 3.87 4.39 -9.51
N MET A 101 4.77 5.37 -9.32
CA MET A 101 4.63 6.38 -8.28
C MET A 101 3.44 7.30 -8.54
N ALA A 102 3.12 7.63 -9.79
CA ALA A 102 1.94 8.41 -10.12
C ALA A 102 0.62 7.69 -9.74
N ALA A 103 0.60 6.36 -9.83
CA ALA A 103 -0.57 5.54 -9.48
C ALA A 103 -0.65 5.16 -7.99
N GLU A 104 0.43 5.32 -7.23
CA GLU A 104 0.50 4.88 -5.84
C GLU A 104 -0.07 5.91 -4.87
N VAL A 105 -0.95 5.45 -3.98
CA VAL A 105 -1.63 6.28 -2.96
C VAL A 105 -1.10 6.03 -1.55
N VAL A 106 -0.44 4.89 -1.30
CA VAL A 106 0.12 4.51 -0.01
C VAL A 106 1.46 5.26 0.21
N PRO A 107 1.56 6.15 1.22
CA PRO A 107 2.75 6.98 1.42
C PRO A 107 4.05 6.18 1.54
N LEU A 108 4.03 5.06 2.29
CA LEU A 108 5.20 4.20 2.45
C LEU A 108 5.69 3.64 1.11
N TYR A 109 4.77 3.19 0.25
CA TYR A 109 5.14 2.61 -1.05
C TYR A 109 5.62 3.68 -2.03
N ARG A 110 5.06 4.89 -1.99
CA ARG A 110 5.62 6.04 -2.73
C ARG A 110 7.06 6.33 -2.32
N ALA A 111 7.36 6.31 -1.02
CA ALA A 111 8.72 6.52 -0.52
C ALA A 111 9.68 5.42 -0.98
N GLN A 112 9.23 4.16 -1.02
CA GLN A 112 10.04 3.05 -1.55
C GLN A 112 10.30 3.18 -3.05
N LEU A 113 9.30 3.60 -3.84
CA LEU A 113 9.47 3.89 -5.28
C LEU A 113 10.48 5.01 -5.49
N GLN A 114 10.40 6.09 -4.70
CA GLN A 114 11.34 7.20 -4.78
C GLN A 114 12.77 6.75 -4.45
N ALA A 115 12.96 6.04 -3.33
CA ALA A 115 14.29 5.57 -2.93
C ALA A 115 14.91 4.64 -3.99
N TYR A 116 14.09 3.82 -4.62
CA TYR A 116 14.55 2.94 -5.69
C TYR A 116 14.86 3.73 -6.98
N LEU A 117 14.07 4.75 -7.31
CA LEU A 117 14.34 5.66 -8.42
C LEU A 117 15.66 6.41 -8.22
N ASP A 118 15.95 6.87 -7.00
CA ASP A 118 17.21 7.53 -6.66
C ASP A 118 18.41 6.60 -6.93
N HIS A 119 18.30 5.31 -6.59
CA HIS A 119 19.32 4.31 -6.90
C HIS A 119 19.45 4.01 -8.41
N VAL A 120 18.36 4.11 -9.17
CA VAL A 120 18.43 4.06 -10.63
C VAL A 120 19.19 5.26 -11.20
N ASP A 121 19.31 6.36 -10.47
CA ASP A 121 20.03 7.57 -10.90
C ASP A 121 21.48 7.65 -10.46
N GLU A 122 21.87 6.86 -9.46
CA GLU A 122 23.27 6.73 -9.03
C GLU A 122 24.14 6.10 -10.13
N PRO A 123 25.31 6.70 -10.46
CA PRO A 123 26.23 6.11 -11.42
C PRO A 123 26.62 4.70 -10.97
N ASP A 124 26.68 3.76 -11.90
CA ASP A 124 27.18 2.42 -11.57
C ASP A 124 28.66 2.56 -11.17
N ASP A 125 29.05 2.07 -9.98
CA ASP A 125 30.45 2.02 -9.55
C ASP A 125 31.24 1.14 -10.54
N THR A 126 31.81 1.77 -11.56
CA THR A 126 32.73 1.15 -12.54
C THR A 126 34.15 1.06 -12.01
#